data_AF-A0A9L0SCJ8-F1
#
_entry.id   AF-A0A9L0SCJ8-F1
#
_cell.length_a   1.000
_cell.length_b   1.000
_cell.length_c   1.000
_cell.angle_alpha   90.00
_cell.angle_beta   90.00
_cell.angle_gamma   90.00
#
_symmetry.space_group_name_H-M   'P 1'
#
loop_
_entity.id
_entity.type
_entity.pdbx_description
1 polymer ?
#
loop_
_entity_poly.entity_id
_entity_poly.type
_entity_poly.pdbx_seq_one_letter_code
_entity_poly.pdbx_strand_id
1 'polypeptide(L)'
;MCLLAIFISSFEKCLFMSSAHFLIGLFVFLLLSSVSSLYIMEINPLSDKWLVNIFSQLVSCFFVSILFCLALKKLLYLMKSHLFILSIVSLI
;
A
#
# COMPACT_ATOMS: atom_id res chain seq x y z
N MET A 1 -17.83 23.73 0.52
CA MET A 1 -17.28 22.87 -0.54
C MET A 1 -15.76 22.98 -0.66
N CYS A 2 -15.17 24.18 -0.67
CA CYS A 2 -13.72 24.39 -0.87
C CYS A 2 -12.81 23.66 0.15
N LEU A 3 -13.13 23.74 1.44
CA LEU A 3 -12.34 23.08 2.51
C LEU A 3 -12.32 21.55 2.38
N LEU A 4 -13.47 20.96 2.02
CA LEU A 4 -13.59 19.52 1.77
C LEU A 4 -12.77 19.08 0.55
N ALA A 5 -12.80 19.88 -0.53
CA ALA A 5 -12.01 19.62 -1.73
C ALA A 5 -10.50 19.64 -1.44
N ILE A 6 -10.04 20.63 -0.68
CA ILE A 6 -8.64 20.76 -0.25
C ILE A 6 -8.25 19.57 0.65
N PHE A 7 -9.12 19.19 1.59
CA PHE A 7 -8.90 18.03 2.46
C PHE A 7 -8.76 16.74 1.66
N ILE A 8 -9.69 16.46 0.73
CA ILE A 8 -9.66 15.26 -0.12
C ILE A 8 -8.39 15.24 -0.98
N SER A 9 -8.03 16.37 -1.59
CA SER A 9 -6.83 16.47 -2.43
C SER A 9 -5.54 16.27 -1.63
N SER A 10 -5.45 16.88 -0.45
CA SER A 10 -4.32 16.71 0.46
C SER A 10 -4.20 15.27 0.96
N PHE A 11 -5.34 14.65 1.31
CA PHE A 11 -5.41 13.27 1.78
C PHE A 11 -5.03 12.27 0.69
N GLU A 12 -5.48 12.46 -0.56
CA GLU A 12 -5.09 11.65 -1.71
C GLU A 12 -3.57 11.70 -1.94
N LYS A 13 -2.97 12.91 -1.88
CA LYS A 13 -1.53 13.10 -2.02
C LYS A 13 -0.73 12.45 -0.90
N CYS A 14 -1.21 12.59 0.35
CA CYS A 14 -0.58 11.99 1.53
C CYS A 14 -0.61 10.45 1.45
N LEU A 15 -1.77 9.87 1.12
CA LEU A 15 -1.91 8.42 0.97
C LEU A 15 -1.05 7.86 -0.15
N PHE A 16 -0.96 8.55 -1.29
CA PHE A 16 -0.09 8.11 -2.38
C PHE A 16 1.37 8.09 -1.95
N MET A 17 1.82 9.14 -1.25
CA MET A 17 3.20 9.26 -0.80
C MET A 17 3.55 8.25 0.29
N SER A 18 2.65 8.02 1.26
CA SER A 18 2.88 7.05 2.34
C SER A 18 2.84 5.62 1.82
N SER A 19 1.89 5.32 0.92
CA SER A 19 1.77 4.01 0.27
C SER A 19 3.01 3.69 -0.56
N ALA A 20 3.49 4.65 -1.37
CA ALA A 20 4.71 4.48 -2.15
C ALA A 20 5.92 4.22 -1.24
N HIS A 21 6.15 5.01 -0.20
CA HIS A 21 7.26 4.78 0.74
C HIS A 21 7.16 3.43 1.44
N PHE A 22 5.97 3.05 1.90
CA PHE A 22 5.75 1.77 2.56
C PHE A 22 6.02 0.60 1.61
N LEU A 23 5.50 0.64 0.38
CA LEU A 23 5.74 -0.39 -0.63
C LEU A 23 7.22 -0.47 -1.01
N ILE A 24 7.92 0.65 -1.17
CA ILE A 24 9.35 0.67 -1.48
C ILE A 24 10.16 0.06 -0.34
N GLY A 25 9.89 0.44 0.91
CA GLY A 25 10.57 -0.12 2.07
C GLY A 25 10.35 -1.63 2.21
N LEU A 26 9.10 -2.08 2.02
CA LEU A 26 8.77 -3.51 2.05
C LEU A 26 9.44 -4.26 0.89
N PHE A 27 9.49 -3.67 -0.30
CA PHE A 27 10.12 -4.27 -1.48
C PHE A 27 11.64 -4.44 -1.29
N VAL A 28 12.32 -3.42 -0.76
CA VAL A 28 13.75 -3.50 -0.44
C VAL A 28 14.01 -4.56 0.63
N PHE A 29 13.16 -4.64 1.66
CA PHE A 29 13.28 -5.66 2.70
C PHE A 29 13.10 -7.07 2.13
N LEU A 30 12.10 -7.26 1.27
CA LEU A 30 11.80 -8.54 0.62
C LEU A 30 12.91 -8.96 -0.33
N LEU A 31 13.49 -8.01 -1.08
CA LEU A 31 14.67 -8.24 -1.92
C LEU A 31 15.88 -8.67 -1.08
N LEU A 32 16.20 -7.94 0.00
CA LEU A 32 17.32 -8.27 0.87
C LEU A 32 17.14 -9.64 1.55
N SER A 33 15.91 -9.95 1.99
CA SER A 33 15.56 -11.24 2.56
C SER A 33 15.68 -12.36 1.53
N SER A 34 15.33 -12.11 0.26
CA SER A 34 15.45 -13.11 -0.82
C SER A 34 16.90 -13.43 -1.16
N VAL A 35 17.77 -12.41 -1.25
CA VAL A 35 19.21 -12.60 -1.48
C VAL A 35 19.86 -13.33 -0.31
N SER A 36 19.52 -12.94 0.92
CA SER A 36 20.00 -13.62 2.13
C SER A 36 19.51 -15.07 2.19
N SER A 37 18.27 -15.32 1.78
CA SER A 37 17.71 -16.68 1.70
C SER A 37 18.49 -17.56 0.74
N LEU A 38 18.82 -17.06 -0.46
CA LEU A 38 19.62 -17.78 -1.45
C LEU A 38 21.02 -18.10 -0.93
N TYR A 39 21.67 -17.13 -0.28
CA TYR A 39 23.00 -17.31 0.28
C TYR A 39 23.03 -18.33 1.43
N ILE A 40 22.02 -18.29 2.32
CA ILE A 40 21.90 -19.24 3.42
C ILE A 40 21.56 -20.64 2.90
N MET A 41 20.70 -20.75 1.88
CA MET A 41 20.31 -22.04 1.29
C MET A 41 21.49 -22.77 0.63
N GLU A 42 22.45 -22.02 0.08
CA GLU A 42 23.72 -22.57 -0.45
C GLU A 42 24.62 -23.14 0.66
N ILE A 43 24.62 -22.52 1.84
CA ILE A 43 25.51 -22.89 2.96
C ILE A 43 24.86 -23.90 3.92
N ASN A 44 23.55 -23.81 4.15
CA ASN A 44 22.83 -24.63 5.10
C ASN A 44 21.35 -24.84 4.68
N PRO A 45 21.02 -25.96 4.03
CA PRO A 45 19.66 -26.26 3.58
C PRO A 45 18.64 -26.44 4.72
N LEU A 46 19.09 -26.57 5.98
CA LEU A 46 18.19 -26.70 7.14
C LEU A 46 17.50 -25.38 7.54
N SER A 47 18.00 -24.23 7.08
CA SER A 47 17.41 -22.92 7.37
C SER A 47 16.16 -22.61 6.53
N ASP A 48 15.80 -23.47 5.58
CA ASP A 48 14.71 -23.25 4.62
C ASP A 48 13.36 -23.01 5.30
N LYS A 49 13.03 -23.76 6.36
CA LYS A 49 11.72 -23.66 7.02
C LYS A 49 11.46 -22.28 7.63
N TRP A 50 12.48 -21.69 8.25
CA TRP A 50 12.35 -20.39 8.91
C TRP A 50 12.23 -19.25 7.88
N LEU A 51 13.02 -19.32 6.80
CA LEU A 51 12.99 -18.36 5.70
C LEU A 51 11.65 -18.38 4.95
N VAL A 52 11.12 -19.56 4.65
CA VAL A 52 9.80 -19.73 4.01
C VAL A 52 8.69 -19.09 4.86
N ASN A 53 8.76 -19.22 6.19
CA ASN A 53 7.77 -18.62 7.09
C ASN A 53 7.84 -17.08 7.06
N ILE A 54 9.05 -16.50 7.13
CA ILE A 54 9.22 -15.04 7.06
C ILE A 54 8.76 -14.52 5.70
N PHE A 55 9.16 -15.18 4.61
CA PHE A 55 8.79 -14.76 3.26
C PHE A 55 7.27 -14.81 3.05
N SER A 56 6.63 -15.89 3.51
CA SER A 56 5.16 -16.02 3.48
C SER A 56 4.47 -14.89 4.24
N GLN A 57 4.98 -14.53 5.42
CA GLN A 57 4.43 -13.45 6.23
C GLN A 57 4.59 -12.07 5.56
N LEU A 58 5.74 -11.80 4.93
CA LEU A 58 5.97 -10.57 4.17
C LEU A 58 5.06 -10.45 2.95
N VAL A 59 4.89 -11.54 2.20
CA VAL A 59 3.97 -11.60 1.05
C VAL A 59 2.52 -11.36 1.50
N SER A 60 2.12 -11.98 2.62
CA SER A 60 0.80 -11.74 3.22
C SER A 60 0.62 -10.28 3.64
N CYS A 61 1.63 -9.68 4.29
CA CYS A 61 1.61 -8.27 4.67
C CYS A 61 1.52 -7.33 3.46
N PHE A 62 2.26 -7.62 2.40
CA PHE A 62 2.20 -6.89 1.13
C PHE A 62 0.78 -6.88 0.55
N PHE A 63 0.13 -8.05 0.53
CA PHE A 63 -1.22 -8.20 0.02
C PHE A 63 -2.25 -7.41 0.85
N VAL A 64 -2.16 -7.49 2.19
CA VAL A 64 -3.03 -6.72 3.09
C VAL A 64 -2.84 -5.22 2.88
N SER A 65 -1.60 -4.75 2.75
CA SER A 65 -1.31 -3.33 2.56
C SER A 65 -1.84 -2.82 1.22
N ILE A 66 -1.75 -3.61 0.15
CA ILE A 66 -2.38 -3.29 -1.15
C ILE A 66 -3.89 -3.22 -1.03
N LEU A 67 -4.52 -4.20 -0.38
CA LEU A 67 -5.97 -4.25 -0.21
C LEU A 67 -6.48 -3.04 0.59
N PHE A 68 -5.77 -2.67 1.66
CA PHE A 68 -6.05 -1.47 2.44
C PHE A 68 -5.93 -0.20 1.59
N CYS A 69 -4.85 -0.06 0.82
CA CYS A 69 -4.68 1.07 -0.10
C CYS A 69 -5.81 1.12 -1.15
N LEU A 70 -6.26 -0.02 -1.66
CA LEU A 70 -7.36 -0.10 -2.63
C LEU A 70 -8.70 0.30 -1.99
N ALA A 71 -8.97 -0.16 -0.76
CA ALA A 71 -10.16 0.21 -0.01
C ALA A 71 -10.22 1.72 0.24
N LEU A 72 -9.10 2.32 0.65
CA LEU A 72 -8.98 3.77 0.83
C LEU A 72 -9.15 4.53 -0.49
N LYS A 73 -8.56 4.06 -1.59
CA LYS A 73 -8.75 4.66 -2.92
C LYS A 73 -10.22 4.64 -3.36
N LYS A 74 -10.95 3.54 -3.09
CA LYS A 74 -12.38 3.43 -3.40
C LYS A 74 -13.21 4.43 -2.61
N LEU A 75 -12.89 4.60 -1.33
CA LEU A 75 -13.55 5.59 -0.47
C LEU A 75 -13.28 7.02 -0.93
N LEU A 76 -12.03 7.32 -1.31
CA LEU A 76 -11.66 8.60 -1.91
C LEU A 76 -12.42 8.90 -3.20
N TYR A 77 -12.54 7.92 -4.11
CA TYR A 77 -13.29 8.07 -5.36
C TYR A 77 -14.78 8.36 -5.09
N LEU A 78 -15.37 7.68 -4.09
CA LEU A 78 -16.75 7.92 -3.66
C LEU A 78 -16.94 9.33 -3.08
N MET A 79 -16.00 9.80 -2.27
CA MET A 79 -16.06 11.17 -1.74
C MET A 79 -15.94 12.21 -2.86
N LYS A 80 -15.11 11.95 -3.86
CA LYS A 80 -14.92 12.82 -5.02
C LYS A 80 -16.17 12.88 -5.91
N SER A 81 -16.86 11.77 -6.12
CA SER A 81 -18.11 11.73 -6.90
C SER A 81 -19.24 12.51 -6.20
N HIS A 82 -19.38 12.37 -4.88
CA HIS A 82 -20.35 13.15 -4.10
C HIS A 82 -20.08 14.66 -4.20
N LEU A 83 -18.82 15.07 -4.09
CA LEU A 83 -18.45 16.48 -4.24
C LEU A 83 -18.81 17.02 -5.64
N PHE A 84 -18.61 16.21 -6.68
CA PHE A 84 -18.97 16.55 -8.06
C PHE A 84 -20.49 16.73 -8.23
N ILE A 85 -21.30 15.81 -7.70
CA ILE A 85 -22.77 15.90 -7.75
C ILE A 85 -23.26 17.17 -7.03
N LEU A 86 -22.74 17.43 -5.82
CA LEU A 86 -23.08 18.64 -5.05
C LEU A 86 -22.71 19.93 -5.80
N SER A 87 -21.59 19.93 -6.52
CA SER A 87 -21.17 21.06 -7.35
C SER A 87 -22.12 21.31 -8.53
N ILE A 88 -22.66 20.26 -9.15
CA ILE A 88 -23.64 20.38 -10.25
C ILE A 88 -24.97 20.92 -9.72
N VAL A 89 -25.45 20.38 -8.60
CA VAL A 89 -26.71 20.82 -7.99
C VAL A 89 -26.62 22.29 -7.56
N SER A 90 -25.47 22.76 -7.09
CA SER A 90 -25.28 24.17 -6.73
C SER A 90 -25.19 25.13 -7.92
N LEU A 91 -25.02 24.62 -9.14
CA LEU A 91 -24.92 25.42 -10.37
C LEU A 91 -26.29 25.67 -11.03
N ILE A 92 -27.26 24.80 -10.76
CA ILE A 92 -28.66 24.87 -11.23
C ILE A 92 -29.45 25.77 -10.28
#